data_AF-A0A4Q4C6T1-F1
#
_entry.id   AF-A0A4Q4C6T1-F1
#
_cell.length_a   1.000
_cell.length_b   1.000
_cell.length_c   1.000
_cell.angle_alpha   90.00
_cell.angle_beta   90.00
_cell.angle_gamma   90.00
#
_symmetry.space_group_name_H-M   'P 1'
#
loop_
_entity.id
_entity.type
_entity.pdbx_description
1 polymer ?
#
loop_
_entity_poly.entity_id
_entity_poly.type
_entity_poly.pdbx_seq_one_letter_code
_entity_poly.pdbx_strand_id
1 'polypeptide(L)'
;DHTHDGDAAHEHGDGEEQSAITRNLWTTVFFGLVYVAYALILVAGFGLARVYGKTITAREGLLWGIGGFAAFQLVPATGLAPELPGTLAADLGARQIWWWCTAASTAVALGLLGYGRSLVTTLIAVALLAAPHVIGAPELDGFSGVAPPEVAGAFSARVLGVGLAVWALMGWVAGTVWSRTADNSA
;
A
#
# COMPACT_ATOMS: atom_id res chain seq x y z
N ASP A 1 58.32 -2.82 -17.09
CA ASP A 1 57.92 -3.84 -16.11
C ASP A 1 57.18 -3.11 -15.00
N HIS A 2 55.86 -3.19 -14.99
CA HIS A 2 55.01 -2.45 -14.05
C HIS A 2 54.36 -3.45 -13.10
N THR A 3 54.91 -3.56 -11.90
CA THR A 3 54.39 -4.36 -10.79
C THR A 3 53.17 -3.66 -10.20
N HIS A 4 51.99 -4.23 -10.42
CA HIS A 4 50.83 -4.00 -9.57
C HIS A 4 50.99 -4.88 -8.33
N ASP A 5 51.33 -4.28 -7.19
CA ASP A 5 51.15 -4.93 -5.91
C ASP A 5 50.72 -3.90 -4.88
N GLY A 6 49.49 -4.09 -4.40
CA GLY A 6 48.77 -3.17 -3.56
C GLY A 6 47.36 -3.73 -3.36
N ASP A 7 47.29 -4.95 -2.83
CA ASP A 7 46.08 -5.51 -2.24
C ASP A 7 45.62 -4.55 -1.13
N ALA A 8 44.75 -3.61 -1.51
CA ALA A 8 44.00 -2.81 -0.56
C ALA A 8 42.92 -3.73 0.03
N ALA A 9 43.26 -4.36 1.16
CA ALA A 9 42.28 -5.03 1.99
C ALA A 9 41.18 -4.02 2.34
N HIS A 10 39.98 -4.23 1.82
CA HIS A 10 38.79 -3.47 2.20
C HIS A 10 38.47 -3.76 3.68
N GLU A 11 38.88 -2.84 4.55
CA GLU A 11 38.56 -2.86 5.97
C GLU A 11 37.10 -2.40 6.14
N HIS A 12 36.18 -3.35 6.33
CA HIS A 12 34.76 -3.07 6.63
C HIS A 12 34.63 -2.54 8.05
N GLY A 13 34.95 -1.25 8.21
CA GLY A 13 34.87 -0.57 9.49
C GLY A 13 33.44 -0.32 9.97
N ASP A 14 33.32 -0.16 11.28
CA ASP A 14 32.17 0.09 12.16
C ASP A 14 31.15 1.13 11.61
N GLY A 15 31.59 1.97 10.67
CA GLY A 15 30.76 2.94 9.95
C GLY A 15 29.71 2.31 9.01
N GLU A 16 29.94 1.10 8.47
CA GLU A 16 28.93 0.40 7.66
C GLU A 16 27.73 -0.06 8.50
N GLU A 17 27.97 -0.57 9.71
CA GLU A 17 26.91 -0.97 10.64
C GLU A 17 26.13 0.25 11.14
N GLN A 18 26.82 1.33 11.51
CA GLN A 18 26.17 2.57 11.94
C GLN A 18 25.31 3.19 10.83
N SER A 19 25.77 3.12 9.58
CA SER A 19 25.00 3.53 8.39
C SER A 19 23.76 2.65 8.18
N ALA A 20 23.89 1.33 8.35
CA ALA A 20 22.77 0.40 8.23
C ALA A 20 21.69 0.62 9.30
N ILE A 21 22.09 0.86 10.56
CA ILE A 21 21.17 1.16 11.67
C ILE A 21 20.43 2.47 11.39
N THR A 22 21.15 3.52 10.99
CA THR A 22 20.56 4.83 10.66
C THR A 22 19.54 4.70 9.52
N ARG A 23 19.87 3.98 8.45
CA ARG A 23 18.97 3.76 7.30
C ARG A 23 17.69 3.04 7.72
N ASN A 24 17.83 1.97 8.51
CA ASN A 24 16.70 1.18 8.97
C ASN A 24 15.80 1.97 9.92
N LEU A 25 16.38 2.79 10.80
CA LEU A 25 15.64 3.68 11.69
C LEU A 25 14.78 4.66 10.89
N TRP A 26 15.38 5.37 9.93
CA TRP A 26 14.64 6.33 9.11
C TRP A 26 13.57 5.67 8.25
N THR A 27 13.86 4.48 7.71
CA THR A 27 12.86 3.68 6.98
C THR A 27 11.69 3.32 7.89
N THR A 28 11.96 2.91 9.13
CA THR A 28 10.93 2.55 10.11
C THR A 28 10.07 3.76 10.49
N VAL A 29 10.69 4.91 10.76
CA VAL A 29 9.98 6.15 11.08
C VAL A 29 9.11 6.60 9.90
N PHE A 30 9.64 6.55 8.68
CA PHE A 30 8.90 6.89 7.47
C PHE A 30 7.67 6.01 7.29
N PHE A 31 7.81 4.68 7.36
CA PHE A 31 6.67 3.77 7.27
C PHE A 31 5.69 3.96 8.43
N GLY A 32 6.19 4.21 9.64
CA GLY A 32 5.35 4.54 10.79
C GLY A 32 4.45 5.74 10.52
N LEU A 33 5.00 6.83 9.97
CA LEU A 33 4.23 8.02 9.61
C LEU A 33 3.19 7.72 8.51
N VAL A 34 3.58 6.95 7.50
CA VAL A 34 2.66 6.53 6.41
C VAL A 34 1.49 5.73 6.97
N TYR A 35 1.73 4.76 7.85
CA TYR A 35 0.65 3.95 8.44
C TYR A 35 -0.20 4.75 9.42
N VAL A 36 0.37 5.75 10.13
CA VAL A 36 -0.44 6.69 10.91
C VAL A 36 -1.37 7.49 10.00
N ALA A 37 -0.90 7.98 8.86
CA ALA A 37 -1.74 8.68 7.89
C ALA A 37 -2.87 7.76 7.36
N TYR A 38 -2.57 6.49 7.05
CA TYR A 38 -3.59 5.52 6.66
C TYR A 38 -4.60 5.22 7.77
N ALA A 39 -4.17 5.15 9.03
CA ALA A 39 -5.07 5.00 10.17
C ALA A 39 -6.03 6.19 10.29
N LEU A 40 -5.53 7.42 10.09
CA LEU A 40 -6.38 8.61 10.10
C LEU A 40 -7.41 8.60 8.97
N ILE A 41 -7.04 8.16 7.77
CA ILE A 41 -7.96 8.00 6.64
C ILE A 41 -9.05 6.96 6.97
N LEU A 42 -8.68 5.83 7.58
CA LEU A 42 -9.65 4.81 8.03
C LEU A 42 -10.65 5.37 9.05
N VAL A 43 -10.15 6.08 10.06
CA VAL A 43 -10.99 6.70 11.10
C VAL A 43 -11.90 7.77 10.51
N ALA A 44 -11.43 8.56 9.54
CA ALA A 44 -12.28 9.48 8.79
C ALA A 44 -13.39 8.73 8.01
N GLY A 45 -13.04 7.58 7.41
CA GLY A 45 -13.98 6.66 6.78
C GLY A 45 -15.05 6.12 7.74
N PHE A 46 -14.69 5.80 8.99
CA PHE A 46 -15.64 5.40 10.03
C PHE A 46 -16.63 6.52 10.37
N GLY A 47 -16.15 7.76 10.44
CA GLY A 47 -17.01 8.93 10.61
C GLY A 47 -18.04 9.05 9.49
N LEU A 48 -17.60 8.89 8.24
CA LEU A 48 -18.49 8.90 7.07
C LEU A 48 -19.49 7.73 7.11
N ALA A 49 -19.04 6.53 7.48
CA ALA A 49 -19.90 5.35 7.64
C ALA A 49 -21.06 5.61 8.62
N ARG A 50 -20.74 6.27 9.74
CA ARG A 50 -21.70 6.62 10.78
C ARG A 50 -22.75 7.62 10.28
N VAL A 51 -22.36 8.59 9.45
CA VAL A 51 -23.30 9.52 8.80
C VAL A 51 -24.30 8.76 7.91
N TYR A 52 -23.86 7.68 7.27
CA TYR A 52 -24.72 6.77 6.52
C TYR A 52 -25.45 5.73 7.39
N GLY A 53 -25.44 5.88 8.72
CA GLY A 53 -26.16 5.03 9.67
C GLY A 53 -25.53 3.66 9.91
N LYS A 54 -24.26 3.44 9.55
CA LYS A 54 -23.54 2.20 9.85
C LYS A 54 -22.90 2.25 11.23
N THR A 55 -23.01 1.16 11.97
CA THR A 55 -22.29 0.94 13.23
C THR A 55 -20.93 0.35 12.93
N ILE A 56 -19.86 0.96 13.45
CA ILE A 56 -18.50 0.44 13.31
C ILE A 56 -18.18 -0.41 14.54
N THR A 57 -18.13 -1.73 14.36
CA THR A 57 -17.59 -2.66 15.36
C THR A 57 -16.17 -3.05 14.98
N ALA A 58 -15.52 -3.87 15.81
CA ALA A 58 -14.24 -4.50 15.50
C ALA A 58 -14.23 -5.22 14.14
N ARG A 59 -15.34 -5.88 13.78
CA ARG A 59 -15.48 -6.60 12.51
C ARG A 59 -15.55 -5.64 11.32
N GLU A 60 -16.37 -4.60 11.41
CA GLU A 60 -16.47 -3.57 10.37
C GLU A 60 -15.14 -2.82 10.23
N GLY A 61 -14.43 -2.56 11.33
CA GLY A 61 -13.10 -1.99 11.30
C GLY A 61 -12.11 -2.87 10.52
N LEU A 62 -12.13 -4.19 10.77
CA LEU A 62 -11.33 -5.14 9.99
C LEU A 62 -11.68 -5.11 8.50
N LEU A 63 -12.98 -5.09 8.15
CA LEU A 63 -13.44 -5.01 6.75
C LEU A 63 -13.00 -3.72 6.06
N TRP A 64 -13.07 -2.60 6.76
CA TRP A 64 -12.56 -1.31 6.30
C TRP A 64 -11.03 -1.34 6.12
N GLY A 65 -10.29 -1.99 7.02
CA GLY A 65 -8.86 -2.23 6.88
C GLY A 65 -8.54 -3.00 5.60
N ILE A 66 -9.24 -4.11 5.36
CA ILE A 66 -9.11 -4.91 4.13
C ILE A 66 -9.49 -4.09 2.88
N GLY A 67 -10.52 -3.25 2.97
CA GLY A 67 -10.91 -2.32 1.90
C GLY A 67 -9.82 -1.27 1.60
N GLY A 68 -9.18 -0.74 2.64
CA GLY A 68 -8.04 0.17 2.51
C GLY A 68 -6.83 -0.50 1.87
N PHE A 69 -6.50 -1.74 2.27
CA PHE A 69 -5.49 -2.56 1.60
C PHE A 69 -5.81 -2.77 0.12
N ALA A 70 -7.06 -3.10 -0.20
CA ALA A 70 -7.50 -3.31 -1.57
C ALA A 70 -7.29 -2.04 -2.42
N ALA A 71 -7.70 -0.89 -1.88
CA ALA A 71 -7.62 0.39 -2.58
C ALA A 71 -6.19 0.90 -2.75
N PHE A 72 -5.38 0.91 -1.70
CA PHE A 72 -4.06 1.55 -1.73
C PHE A 72 -2.92 0.62 -2.14
N GLN A 73 -3.11 -0.70 -2.07
CA GLN A 73 -2.01 -1.63 -2.25
C GLN A 73 -2.32 -2.75 -3.26
N LEU A 74 -3.40 -3.51 -3.07
CA LEU A 74 -3.67 -4.70 -3.88
C LEU A 74 -3.98 -4.36 -5.34
N VAL A 75 -4.98 -3.50 -5.59
CA VAL A 75 -5.43 -3.18 -6.95
C VAL A 75 -4.37 -2.39 -7.72
N PRO A 76 -3.69 -1.39 -7.13
CA PRO A 76 -2.55 -0.77 -7.80
C PRO A 76 -1.42 -1.77 -8.12
N ALA A 77 -1.16 -2.75 -7.24
CA ALA A 77 -0.11 -3.74 -7.46
C ALA A 77 -0.38 -4.71 -8.61
N THR A 78 -1.62 -4.84 -9.09
CA THR A 78 -1.89 -5.68 -10.28
C THR A 78 -1.39 -5.05 -11.57
N GLY A 79 -1.21 -3.72 -11.60
CA GLY A 79 -0.61 -3.01 -12.73
C GLY A 79 0.83 -2.60 -12.45
N LEU A 80 1.13 -2.13 -11.24
CA LEU A 80 2.45 -1.68 -10.80
C LEU A 80 2.89 -2.47 -9.57
N ALA A 81 3.39 -3.68 -9.78
CA ALA A 81 3.84 -4.56 -8.71
C ALA A 81 4.99 -3.93 -7.89
N PRO A 82 5.08 -4.20 -6.57
CA PRO A 82 6.20 -3.76 -5.76
C PRO A 82 7.53 -4.25 -6.32
N GLU A 83 8.42 -3.32 -6.60
CA GLU A 83 9.69 -3.57 -7.28
C GLU A 83 10.89 -3.47 -6.34
N LEU A 84 11.96 -4.19 -6.68
CA LEU A 84 13.17 -4.21 -5.88
C LEU A 84 13.86 -2.83 -5.92
N PRO A 85 14.52 -2.42 -4.82
CA PRO A 85 15.31 -1.20 -4.81
C PRO A 85 16.35 -1.20 -5.94
N GLY A 86 16.49 -0.08 -6.65
CA GLY A 86 17.47 0.08 -7.71
C GLY A 86 17.09 -0.53 -9.06
N THR A 87 15.83 -0.97 -9.23
CA THR A 87 15.31 -1.38 -10.55
C THR A 87 15.04 -0.17 -11.44
N LEU A 88 15.25 -0.35 -12.76
CA LEU A 88 14.80 0.62 -13.74
C LEU A 88 13.27 0.61 -13.78
N ALA A 89 12.68 1.80 -13.72
CA ALA A 89 11.26 2.02 -13.64
C ALA A 89 10.80 2.94 -14.77
N ALA A 90 9.56 2.76 -15.25
CA ALA A 90 8.92 3.73 -16.15
C ALA A 90 8.80 5.10 -15.49
N ASP A 91 8.45 6.13 -16.26
CA ASP A 91 8.34 7.50 -15.76
C ASP A 91 7.59 7.56 -14.41
N LEU A 92 8.28 8.09 -13.39
CA LEU A 92 7.77 8.08 -12.02
C LEU A 92 6.47 8.89 -11.91
N GLY A 93 6.37 10.00 -12.65
CA GLY A 93 5.19 10.86 -12.65
C GLY A 93 3.96 10.13 -13.17
N ALA A 94 4.07 9.47 -14.33
CA ALA A 94 3.01 8.68 -14.93
C ALA A 94 2.52 7.57 -13.98
N ARG A 95 3.46 6.85 -13.34
CA ARG A 95 3.15 5.79 -12.38
C ARG A 95 2.42 6.31 -11.14
N GLN A 96 2.85 7.46 -10.61
CA GLN A 96 2.19 8.10 -9.47
C GLN A 96 0.76 8.54 -9.81
N ILE A 97 0.55 9.13 -10.99
CA ILE A 97 -0.79 9.52 -11.46
C ILE A 97 -1.67 8.30 -11.60
N TRP A 98 -1.19 7.26 -12.28
CA TRP A 98 -1.94 6.02 -12.46
C TRP A 98 -2.26 5.35 -11.12
N TRP A 99 -1.31 5.32 -10.19
CA TRP A 99 -1.51 4.78 -8.84
C TRP A 99 -2.61 5.54 -8.10
N TRP A 100 -2.58 6.88 -8.10
CA TRP A 100 -3.59 7.70 -7.46
C TRP A 100 -4.97 7.51 -8.09
N CYS A 101 -5.07 7.46 -9.42
CA CYS A 101 -6.32 7.19 -10.13
C CYS A 101 -6.87 5.82 -9.78
N THR A 102 -6.02 4.79 -9.74
CA THR A 102 -6.42 3.42 -9.38
C THR A 102 -6.89 3.34 -7.94
N ALA A 103 -6.15 3.95 -7.01
CA ALA A 103 -6.50 3.97 -5.59
C ALA A 103 -7.81 4.72 -5.33
N ALA A 104 -7.98 5.91 -5.91
CA ALA A 104 -9.20 6.70 -5.79
C ALA A 104 -10.40 5.97 -6.41
N SER A 105 -10.25 5.41 -7.62
CA SER A 105 -11.32 4.66 -8.29
C SER A 105 -11.76 3.45 -7.47
N THR A 106 -10.80 2.69 -6.93
CA THR A 106 -11.08 1.53 -6.08
C THR A 106 -11.76 1.92 -4.78
N ALA A 107 -11.28 2.98 -4.10
CA ALA A 107 -11.90 3.46 -2.87
C ALA A 107 -13.36 3.90 -3.09
N VAL A 108 -13.64 4.62 -4.17
CA VAL A 108 -15.00 5.03 -4.55
C VAL A 108 -15.85 3.81 -4.88
N ALA A 109 -15.34 2.87 -5.68
CA ALA A 109 -16.08 1.66 -6.04
C ALA A 109 -16.44 0.82 -4.80
N LEU A 110 -15.51 0.62 -3.87
CA LEU A 110 -15.77 -0.09 -2.62
C LEU A 110 -16.79 0.64 -1.75
N GLY A 111 -16.74 1.98 -1.71
CA GLY A 111 -17.78 2.78 -1.06
C GLY A 111 -19.16 2.57 -1.71
N LEU A 112 -19.24 2.63 -3.04
CA LEU A 112 -20.48 2.38 -3.76
C LEU A 112 -21.01 0.96 -3.52
N LEU A 113 -20.16 -0.05 -3.42
CA LEU A 113 -20.57 -1.43 -3.11
C LEU A 113 -21.01 -1.60 -1.65
N GLY A 114 -20.36 -0.93 -0.71
CA GLY A 114 -20.67 -1.03 0.72
C GLY A 114 -21.93 -0.27 1.15
N TYR A 115 -22.24 0.85 0.48
CA TYR A 115 -23.35 1.74 0.84
C TYR A 115 -24.47 1.79 -0.22
N GLY A 116 -24.17 1.44 -1.47
CA GLY A 116 -25.15 1.40 -2.56
C GLY A 116 -26.19 0.31 -2.36
N ARG A 117 -27.44 0.63 -2.69
CA ARG A 117 -28.58 -0.31 -2.59
C ARG A 117 -29.23 -0.61 -3.94
N SER A 118 -28.65 -0.11 -5.04
CA SER A 118 -29.23 -0.23 -6.39
C SER A 118 -28.31 -0.95 -7.35
N LEU A 119 -28.90 -1.66 -8.33
CA LEU A 119 -28.15 -2.32 -9.40
C LEU A 119 -27.29 -1.32 -10.20
N VAL A 120 -27.81 -0.12 -10.43
CA VAL A 120 -27.07 0.96 -11.12
C VAL A 120 -25.80 1.31 -10.35
N THR A 121 -25.88 1.44 -9.03
CA THR A 121 -24.71 1.72 -8.18
C THR A 121 -23.66 0.61 -8.27
N THR A 122 -24.10 -0.65 -8.29
CA THR A 122 -23.20 -1.81 -8.48
C THR A 122 -22.53 -1.78 -9.85
N LEU A 123 -23.28 -1.49 -10.92
CA LEU A 123 -22.72 -1.39 -12.27
C LEU A 123 -21.66 -0.28 -12.37
N ILE A 124 -21.92 0.88 -11.77
CA ILE A 124 -20.95 1.99 -11.71
C ILE A 124 -19.69 1.56 -10.94
N ALA A 125 -19.83 0.86 -9.81
CA ALA A 125 -18.69 0.39 -9.04
C ALA A 125 -17.84 -0.62 -9.82
N VAL A 126 -18.47 -1.55 -10.54
CA VAL A 126 -17.76 -2.51 -11.42
C VAL A 126 -17.03 -1.78 -12.55
N ALA A 127 -17.67 -0.78 -13.17
CA ALA A 127 -17.03 0.03 -14.21
C ALA A 127 -15.82 0.80 -13.67
N LEU A 128 -15.91 1.37 -12.45
CA LEU A 128 -14.80 2.05 -11.79
C LEU A 128 -13.65 1.10 -11.44
N LEU A 129 -13.93 -0.13 -11.00
CA LEU A 129 -12.88 -1.13 -10.78
C LEU A 129 -12.20 -1.55 -12.08
N ALA A 130 -12.95 -1.66 -13.17
CA ALA A 130 -12.40 -2.06 -14.47
C ALA A 130 -11.60 -0.93 -15.14
N ALA A 131 -11.98 0.34 -14.94
CA ALA A 131 -11.44 1.47 -15.69
C ALA A 131 -9.89 1.58 -15.65
N PRO A 132 -9.21 1.49 -14.50
CA PRO A 132 -7.74 1.56 -14.46
C PRO A 132 -7.05 0.42 -15.22
N HIS A 133 -7.67 -0.77 -15.22
CA HIS A 133 -7.14 -1.94 -15.91
C HIS A 133 -7.35 -1.87 -17.43
N VAL A 134 -8.41 -1.21 -17.88
CA VAL A 134 -8.64 -0.94 -19.32
C VAL A 134 -7.68 0.12 -19.85
N ILE A 135 -7.37 1.15 -19.04
CA ILE A 135 -6.38 2.17 -19.39
C ILE A 135 -4.97 1.58 -19.47
N GLY A 136 -4.67 0.59 -18.62
CA GLY A 136 -3.36 -0.04 -18.52
C GLY A 136 -2.40 0.76 -17.66
N ALA A 137 -1.48 0.07 -16.99
CA ALA A 137 -0.44 0.71 -16.20
C ALA A 137 0.68 1.24 -17.12
N PRO A 138 1.38 2.33 -16.74
CA PRO A 138 2.57 2.76 -17.47
C PRO A 138 3.66 1.69 -17.42
N GLU A 139 4.04 1.16 -18.58
CA GLU A 139 5.09 0.16 -18.74
C GLU A 139 6.38 0.79 -19.29
N LEU A 140 7.50 0.09 -19.12
CA LEU A 140 8.74 0.42 -19.79
C LEU A 140 8.69 -0.03 -21.25
N ASP A 141 9.32 0.73 -22.15
CA ASP A 141 9.47 0.35 -23.56
C ASP A 141 10.38 -0.88 -23.78
N GLY A 142 10.80 -1.59 -22.72
CA GLY A 142 11.55 -2.83 -22.77
C GLY A 142 11.70 -3.51 -21.39
N PHE A 143 11.96 -4.82 -21.40
CA PHE A 143 12.28 -5.59 -20.20
C PHE A 143 13.78 -5.54 -19.93
N SER A 144 14.22 -4.59 -19.10
CA SER A 144 15.61 -4.54 -18.60
C SER A 144 15.61 -4.64 -17.08
N GLY A 145 15.90 -5.83 -16.56
CA GLY A 145 16.02 -6.09 -15.14
C GLY A 145 17.25 -6.95 -14.85
N VAL A 146 18.09 -6.50 -13.93
CA VAL A 146 19.29 -7.24 -13.49
C VAL A 146 18.95 -8.34 -12.47
N ALA A 147 17.75 -8.29 -11.89
CA ALA A 147 17.32 -9.17 -10.81
C ALA A 147 16.53 -10.38 -11.34
N PRO A 148 16.74 -11.60 -10.78
CA PRO A 148 15.95 -12.77 -11.12
C PRO A 148 14.45 -12.57 -10.85
N PRO A 149 13.55 -12.98 -11.77
CA PRO A 149 12.11 -12.83 -11.61
C PRO A 149 11.55 -13.47 -10.32
N GLU A 150 12.16 -14.56 -9.85
CA GLU A 150 11.77 -15.26 -8.63
C GLU A 150 11.95 -14.38 -7.39
N VAL A 151 13.02 -13.58 -7.34
CA VAL A 151 13.28 -12.66 -6.24
C VAL A 151 12.29 -11.49 -6.26
N ALA A 152 12.01 -10.95 -7.45
CA ALA A 152 11.01 -9.89 -7.62
C ALA A 152 9.61 -10.36 -7.21
N GLY A 153 9.19 -11.55 -7.65
CA GLY A 153 7.92 -12.15 -7.26
C GLY A 153 7.83 -12.42 -5.76
N ALA A 154 8.90 -12.97 -5.17
CA ALA A 154 8.94 -13.23 -3.73
C ALA A 154 8.99 -11.93 -2.90
N PHE A 155 9.56 -10.85 -3.42
CA PHE A 155 9.50 -9.52 -2.79
C PHE A 155 8.08 -8.95 -2.84
N SER A 156 7.47 -8.91 -4.02
CA SER A 156 6.07 -8.48 -4.22
C SER A 156 5.10 -9.22 -3.30
N ALA A 157 5.22 -10.55 -3.22
CA ALA A 157 4.39 -11.37 -2.36
C ALA A 157 4.55 -11.02 -0.87
N ARG A 158 5.78 -10.77 -0.40
CA ARG A 158 6.05 -10.37 0.99
C ARG A 158 5.50 -8.98 1.30
N VAL A 159 5.68 -8.02 0.39
CA VAL A 159 5.15 -6.65 0.56
C VAL A 159 3.63 -6.66 0.66
N LEU A 160 2.95 -7.41 -0.21
CA LEU A 160 1.49 -7.54 -0.18
C LEU A 160 1.00 -8.31 1.05
N GLY A 161 1.69 -9.40 1.43
CA GLY A 161 1.33 -10.21 2.60
C GLY A 161 1.46 -9.43 3.91
N VAL A 162 2.57 -8.72 4.11
CA VAL A 162 2.77 -7.85 5.28
C VAL A 162 1.78 -6.69 5.25
N GLY A 163 1.58 -6.08 4.09
CA GLY A 163 0.60 -5.01 3.90
C GLY A 163 -0.80 -5.42 4.34
N LEU A 164 -1.29 -6.57 3.88
CA LEU A 164 -2.58 -7.11 4.28
C LEU A 164 -2.67 -7.31 5.79
N ALA A 165 -1.65 -7.89 6.42
CA ALA A 165 -1.63 -8.12 7.86
C ALA A 165 -1.67 -6.79 8.65
N VAL A 166 -0.89 -5.79 8.24
CA VAL A 166 -0.87 -4.47 8.89
C VAL A 166 -2.19 -3.75 8.71
N TRP A 167 -2.76 -3.72 7.51
CA TRP A 167 -4.06 -3.09 7.24
C TRP A 167 -5.21 -3.76 7.99
N ALA A 168 -5.23 -5.09 8.05
CA ALA A 168 -6.22 -5.85 8.79
C ALA A 168 -6.13 -5.57 10.31
N LEU A 169 -4.91 -5.63 10.87
CA LEU A 169 -4.67 -5.36 12.29
C LEU A 169 -5.02 -3.90 12.63
N MET A 170 -4.56 -2.95 11.82
CA MET A 170 -4.83 -1.52 11.98
C MET A 170 -6.33 -1.24 11.94
N GLY A 171 -7.05 -1.78 10.96
CA GLY A 171 -8.50 -1.62 10.85
C GLY A 171 -9.26 -2.25 12.04
N TRP A 172 -8.85 -3.45 12.47
CA TRP A 172 -9.42 -4.10 13.65
C TRP A 172 -9.20 -3.28 14.92
N VAL A 173 -7.96 -2.86 15.20
CA VAL A 173 -7.63 -2.03 16.36
C VAL A 173 -8.40 -0.72 16.31
N ALA A 174 -8.36 0.00 15.19
CA ALA A 174 -9.07 1.27 15.05
C ALA A 174 -10.59 1.10 15.25
N GLY A 175 -11.18 0.03 14.71
CA GLY A 175 -12.59 -0.31 14.91
C GLY A 175 -12.94 -0.63 16.36
N THR A 176 -12.09 -1.39 17.06
CA THR A 176 -12.30 -1.70 18.50
C THR A 176 -12.20 -0.46 19.39
N VAL A 177 -11.27 0.45 19.10
CA VAL A 177 -11.13 1.71 19.83
C VAL A 177 -12.34 2.60 19.57
N TRP A 178 -12.74 2.73 18.29
CA TRP A 178 -13.90 3.52 17.89
C TRP A 178 -15.20 3.05 18.55
N SER A 179 -15.45 1.73 18.58
CA SER A 179 -16.68 1.19 19.17
C SER A 179 -16.76 1.46 20.68
N ARG A 180 -15.64 1.32 21.40
CA ARG A 180 -15.58 1.60 22.85
C ARG A 180 -15.86 3.07 23.17
N THR A 181 -15.34 3.99 22.37
CA THR A 181 -15.60 5.42 22.57
C THR A 181 -17.07 5.76 22.30
N ALA A 182 -17.69 5.13 21.31
CA ALA A 182 -19.11 5.32 21.02
C ALA A 182 -20.00 4.84 22.17
N ASP A 183 -19.68 3.68 22.77
CA ASP A 183 -20.42 3.14 23.92
C ASP A 183 -20.28 4.02 25.17
N ASN A 184 -19.11 4.64 25.39
CA ASN A 184 -18.84 5.47 26.56
C ASN A 184 -19.40 6.91 26.43
N SER A 185 -19.95 7.28 25.27
CA SER A 185 -20.52 8.61 24.99
C SER A 185 -22.06 8.59 24.90
N ALA A 186 -22.68 7.43 25.12
CA ALA A 186 -24.13 7.21 25.13
C ALA A 186 -24.65 7.14 26.58
#